data_AF-A0A5J4PNP9-F1
#
_entry.id   AF-A0A5J4PNP9-F1
#
_cell.length_a   1.000
_cell.length_b   1.000
_cell.length_c   1.000
_cell.angle_alpha   90.00
_cell.angle_beta   90.00
_cell.angle_gamma   90.00
#
_symmetry.space_group_name_H-M   'P 1'
#
loop_
_entity.id
_entity.type
_entity.pdbx_description
1 polymer ?
#
loop_
_entity_poly.entity_id
_entity_poly.type
_entity_poly.pdbx_seq_one_letter_code
_entity_poly.pdbx_strand_id
1 'polypeptide(L)' 'MYHPYKIVSKLEIDKNGGCFLNPRRVELLLLIRERGSILAASKELRMSYQQAWTIIK' A
#
# COMPACT_ATOMS: atom_id res chain seq x y z
N MET A 1 -3.65 -15.78 -30.59
CA MET A 1 -2.31 -15.54 -30.01
C MET A 1 -2.40 -15.70 -28.50
N TYR A 2 -1.95 -16.84 -27.98
CA TYR A 2 -1.75 -17.04 -26.54
C TYR A 2 -0.50 -16.24 -26.16
N HIS A 3 -0.62 -15.22 -25.33
CA HIS A 3 0.53 -14.47 -24.82
C HIS A 3 0.93 -15.09 -23.47
N PRO A 4 2.01 -15.91 -23.39
CA PRO A 4 2.34 -16.68 -22.19
C PRO A 4 3.02 -15.85 -21.09
N TYR A 5 2.85 -14.52 -21.09
CA TYR A 5 3.54 -13.63 -20.17
C TYR A 5 2.58 -12.65 -19.50
N LYS A 6 2.78 -12.49 -18.19
CA LYS A 6 2.11 -11.50 -17.36
C LYS A 6 3.11 -10.41 -17.03
N ILE A 7 2.84 -9.17 -17.47
CA ILE A 7 3.63 -8.00 -17.07
C ILE A 7 3.10 -7.52 -15.72
N VAL A 8 3.98 -7.40 -14.73
CA VAL A 8 3.68 -6.82 -13.43
C VAL A 8 4.66 -5.68 -13.19
N SER A 9 4.13 -4.47 -13.01
CA SER A 9 4.92 -3.29 -12.64
C SER A 9 4.58 -2.86 -11.22
N LYS A 10 5.60 -2.54 -10.43
CA LYS A 10 5.44 -1.80 -9.18
C LYS A 10 5.89 -0.37 -9.45
N LEU A 11 4.99 0.58 -9.21
CA LEU A 11 5.29 2.00 -9.37
C LEU A 11 5.51 2.62 -7.99
N GLU A 12 6.59 3.36 -7.86
CA GLU A 12 6.88 4.18 -6.69
C GLU A 12 7.06 5.63 -7.14
N ILE A 13 6.59 6.56 -6.30
CA ILE A 13 6.71 7.99 -6.51
C ILE A 13 7.55 8.53 -5.36
N ASP A 14 8.69 9.11 -5.71
CA ASP A 14 9.55 9.82 -4.77
C ASP A 14 9.24 11.31 -4.77
N LYS A 15 9.30 11.92 -3.59
CA LYS A 15 9.15 13.37 -3.40
C LYS A 15 10.19 13.84 -2.40
N ASN A 16 10.95 14.87 -2.77
CA ASN A 16 11.95 15.50 -1.90
C ASN A 16 12.96 14.51 -1.28
N GLY A 17 13.36 13.48 -2.04
CA GLY A 17 14.33 12.48 -1.58
C GLY A 17 13.76 11.37 -0.69
N GLY A 18 12.43 11.24 -0.58
CA GLY A 18 11.78 10.15 0.13
C GLY A 18 10.64 9.49 -0.65
N CYS A 19 10.37 8.22 -0.33
CA CYS A 19 9.26 7.47 -0.91
C CYS A 19 7.91 8.07 -0.48
N PHE A 20 7.22 8.73 -1.41
CA PHE A 20 5.93 9.36 -1.16
C PHE A 20 4.78 8.36 -1.33
N LEU A 21 4.76 7.64 -2.46
CA LEU A 21 3.73 6.65 -2.77
C LEU A 21 4.37 5.37 -3.26
N ASN A 22 3.99 4.25 -2.69
CA ASN A 22 4.37 2.92 -3.15
C ASN A 22 3.16 2.00 -3.11
N PRO A 23 3.22 0.81 -3.73
CA PRO A 23 2.07 -0.10 -3.80
C PRO A 23 1.52 -0.46 -2.42
N ARG A 24 2.39 -0.56 -1.41
CA ARG A 24 2.00 -0.91 -0.03
C ARG A 24 1.22 0.22 0.65
N ARG A 25 1.62 1.49 0.46
CA ARG A 25 0.88 2.66 0.96
C ARG A 25 -0.47 2.77 0.25
N VAL A 26 -0.52 2.53 -1.05
CA VAL A 26 -1.77 2.51 -1.82
C VAL A 26 -2.73 1.44 -1.29
N GLU A 27 -2.24 0.22 -1.09
CA GLU A 27 -3.04 -0.89 -0.56
C GLU A 27 -3.60 -0.57 0.84
N LEU A 28 -2.78 -0.01 1.73
CA LEU A 28 -3.22 0.43 3.05
C LEU A 28 -4.32 1.49 2.96
N LEU A 29 -4.16 2.50 2.10
CA LEU A 29 -5.15 3.56 1.92
C LEU A 29 -6.48 3.03 1.34
N LEU A 30 -6.42 2.08 0.41
CA LEU A 30 -7.61 1.43 -0.15
C LEU A 30 -8.36 0.64 0.92
N LEU A 31 -7.65 -0.11 1.76
CA LEU A 31 -8.26 -0.86 2.86
C LEU A 31 -8.83 0.05 3.95
N ILE A 32 -8.18 1.18 4.25
CA ILE A 32 -8.74 2.19 5.17
C ILE A 32 -10.06 2.72 4.63
N ARG A 33 -10.11 3.03 3.33
CA ARG A 33 -11.33 3.50 2.67
C ARG A 33 -12.44 2.46 2.71
N GLU A 34 -12.12 1.19 2.48
CA GLU A 34 -13.09 0.09 2.47
C GLU A 34 -13.60 -0.27 3.88
N ARG A 35 -12.69 -0.34 4.86
CA ARG A 35 -13.00 -0.80 6.23
C ARG A 35 -13.42 0.34 7.17
N GLY A 36 -13.14 1.60 6.80
CA GLY A 36 -13.34 2.76 7.67
C GLY A 36 -12.42 2.79 8.90
N SER A 37 -11.35 1.98 8.94
CA SER A 37 -10.48 1.84 10.11
C SER A 37 -9.05 1.47 9.74
N ILE A 38 -8.09 2.23 10.28
CA ILE A 38 -6.65 1.92 10.18
C ILE A 38 -6.29 0.62 10.89
N LEU A 39 -6.88 0.34 12.06
CA LEU A 39 -6.65 -0.91 12.78
C LEU A 39 -7.11 -2.14 11.98
N ALA A 40 -8.31 -2.11 11.42
CA ALA A 40 -8.81 -3.16 10.52
C ALA A 40 -7.89 -3.34 9.30
N ALA A 41 -7.49 -2.24 8.63
CA ALA A 41 -6.58 -2.29 7.49
C ALA A 41 -5.19 -2.84 7.84
N SER A 42 -4.65 -2.49 9.01
CA SER A 42 -3.35 -3.00 9.46
C SER A 42 -3.40 -4.50 9.73
N LYS A 43 -4.51 -5.00 10.30
CA LYS A 43 -4.72 -6.44 10.53
C LYS A 43 -4.80 -7.21 9.21
N GLU A 44 -5.53 -6.68 8.22
CA GLU A 44 -5.62 -7.28 6.88
C GLU A 44 -4.23 -7.39 6.23
N LEU A 45 -3.42 -6.33 6.37
CA LEU A 45 -2.04 -6.28 5.87
C LEU A 45 -1.00 -6.97 6.77
N ARG A 46 -1.45 -7.66 7.82
CA ARG A 46 -0.59 -8.37 8.79
C ARG A 46 0.54 -7.49 9.33
N MET A 47 0.23 -6.23 9.64
CA MET A 47 1.18 -5.29 10.24
C MET A 47 0.62 -4.70 11.53
N SER A 48 1.52 -4.24 12.41
CA SER A 48 1.10 -3.56 13.62
C SER A 48 0.41 -2.23 13.29
N TYR A 49 -0.47 -1.77 14.19
CA TYR A 49 -1.08 -0.45 14.05
C TYR A 49 -0.01 0.66 13.94
N GLN A 50 1.08 0.54 14.70
CA GLN A 50 2.20 1.49 14.63
C GLN A 50 2.85 1.50 13.24
N GLN A 51 3.06 0.34 12.61
CA GLN A 51 3.60 0.26 11.25
C GLN A 51 2.66 0.92 10.24
N ALA A 52 1.35 0.66 10.33
CA ALA A 52 0.36 1.31 9.47
C ALA A 52 0.37 2.83 9.66
N TRP A 53 0.46 3.30 10.90
CA TRP A 53 0.53 4.72 11.21
C TRP A 53 1.79 5.39 10.65
N THR A 54 2.95 4.73 10.74
CA THR A 54 4.21 5.21 10.14
C THR A 54 4.13 5.34 8.62
N ILE A 55 3.37 4.47 7.94
CA ILE A 55 3.15 4.55 6.48
C ILE A 55 2.24 5.72 6.11
N ILE A 56 1.29 6.08 6.98
CA ILE A 56 0.31 7.15 6.71
C ILE A 56 0.90 8.53 7.01
N LYS A 57 1.76 8.64 8.03
CA LYS A 57 2.45 9.88 8.42
C LYS A 57 3.24 10.48 7.25
#